data_AF-A0A5R8VJV6-F1
#
_entry.id   AF-A0A5R8VJV6-F1
#
_cell.length_a   1.000
_cell.length_b   1.000
_cell.length_c   1.000
_cell.angle_alpha   90.00
_cell.angle_beta   90.00
_cell.angle_gamma   90.00
#
_symmetry.space_group_name_H-M   'P 1'
#
loop_
_entity.id
_entity.type
_entity.pdbx_description
1 polymer ?
#
loop_
_entity_poly.entity_id
_entity_poly.type
_entity_poly.pdbx_seq_one_letter_code
_entity_poly.pdbx_strand_id
1 'polypeptide(L)'
;MPDHESRTGSYTTLAGGPDFRHELEIKRSRFITVLRRAGTEEAARDLIAGLRREFHDARHHCSAFIIGPDRDIQRSSDDGEPSGTAGAPMLEALAKRETSPGVADLSDVSAVVVRYFGGVLLGAGGLVRAYSESVSSALSLVPLVRRSRLRICSTHIPHTAAGRLENDLRAAAFVMGETSYPGQHAVLRVVVPDDAEAVATASERVLSLSGGTAMLSPEGTEWVDVPFP
;
A
#
# COMPACT_ATOMS: atom_id res chain seq x y z
N MET A 1 11.11 21.97 2.06
CA MET A 1 9.67 21.68 2.22
C MET A 1 9.57 20.87 3.49
N PRO A 2 8.83 21.28 4.54
CA PRO A 2 8.64 20.38 5.68
C PRO A 2 7.99 19.12 5.12
N ASP A 3 8.61 17.95 5.34
CA ASP A 3 8.00 16.66 5.04
C ASP A 3 6.63 16.66 5.71
N HIS A 4 5.58 16.78 4.90
CA HIS A 4 4.22 16.61 5.39
C HIS A 4 4.06 15.10 5.57
N GLU A 5 4.56 14.59 6.70
CA GLU A 5 4.35 13.20 7.09
C GLU A 5 2.84 12.94 7.03
N SER A 6 2.45 11.88 6.31
CA SER A 6 1.05 11.49 6.15
C SER A 6 0.32 11.42 7.49
N ARG A 7 -0.97 11.76 7.51
CA ARG A 7 -1.80 11.62 8.73
C ARG A 7 -2.10 10.16 9.04
N THR A 8 -2.08 9.32 8.02
CA THR A 8 -2.38 7.90 8.10
C THR A 8 -1.11 7.13 8.48
N GLY A 9 -1.15 6.42 9.60
CA GLY A 9 -0.05 5.56 10.07
C GLY A 9 -0.10 4.13 9.51
N SER A 10 -1.23 3.68 8.97
CA SER A 10 -1.35 2.40 8.29
C SER A 10 -2.51 2.39 7.29
N TYR A 11 -2.38 1.61 6.22
CA TYR A 11 -3.44 1.40 5.22
C TYR A 11 -3.25 0.04 4.54
N THR A 12 -4.23 -0.42 3.77
CA THR A 12 -4.12 -1.71 3.08
C THR A 12 -3.73 -1.51 1.62
N THR A 13 -2.89 -2.40 1.11
CA THR A 13 -2.56 -2.44 -0.32
C THR A 13 -2.46 -3.88 -0.82
N LEU A 14 -2.20 -4.05 -2.10
CA LEU A 14 -1.96 -5.37 -2.70
C LEU A 14 -0.61 -5.90 -2.22
N ALA A 15 -0.52 -7.21 -1.99
CA ALA A 15 0.76 -7.85 -1.73
C ALA A 15 1.75 -7.54 -2.88
N GLY A 16 3.03 -7.37 -2.54
CA GLY A 16 4.08 -7.22 -3.55
C GLY A 16 4.13 -8.44 -4.46
N GLY A 17 4.35 -8.23 -5.75
CA GLY A 17 4.36 -9.32 -6.73
C GLY A 17 3.99 -8.87 -8.14
N PRO A 18 3.75 -9.84 -9.05
CA PRO A 18 3.28 -9.55 -10.40
C PRO A 18 1.85 -9.00 -10.39
N ASP A 19 1.42 -8.46 -11.54
CA ASP A 19 0.04 -8.01 -11.74
C ASP A 19 -0.95 -9.15 -11.50
N PHE A 20 -2.01 -8.87 -10.73
CA PHE A 20 -3.09 -9.82 -10.50
C PHE A 20 -4.14 -9.69 -11.61
N ARG A 21 -4.59 -10.81 -12.17
CA ARG A 21 -5.55 -10.84 -13.28
C ARG A 21 -6.77 -11.65 -12.93
N HIS A 22 -7.94 -11.14 -13.30
CA HIS A 22 -9.20 -11.83 -13.14
C HIS A 22 -10.12 -11.51 -14.32
N GLU A 23 -10.88 -12.50 -14.77
CA GLU A 23 -11.73 -12.36 -15.95
C GLU A 23 -13.19 -12.71 -15.64
N LEU A 24 -14.10 -11.92 -16.21
CA LEU A 24 -15.53 -12.17 -16.20
C LEU A 24 -16.07 -12.16 -17.63
N GLU A 25 -17.08 -13.00 -17.88
CA GLU A 25 -17.90 -12.92 -19.08
C GLU A 25 -19.34 -12.52 -18.70
N ILE A 26 -19.80 -11.39 -19.23
CA ILE A 26 -21.15 -10.86 -18.98
C ILE A 26 -21.82 -10.60 -20.33
N LYS A 27 -22.90 -11.32 -20.61
CA LYS A 27 -23.63 -11.23 -21.90
C LYS A 27 -22.68 -11.34 -23.11
N ARG A 28 -21.78 -12.32 -23.09
CA ARG A 28 -20.74 -12.58 -24.11
C ARG A 28 -19.65 -11.51 -24.21
N SER A 29 -19.76 -10.41 -23.45
CA SER A 29 -18.68 -9.44 -23.33
C SER A 29 -17.68 -9.94 -22.30
N ARG A 30 -16.40 -9.90 -22.68
CA ARG A 30 -15.29 -10.33 -21.83
C ARG A 30 -14.66 -9.12 -21.16
N PHE A 31 -14.49 -9.19 -19.84
CA PHE A 31 -13.90 -8.15 -19.00
C PHE A 31 -12.69 -8.73 -18.28
N ILE A 32 -11.50 -8.24 -18.61
CA ILE A 32 -10.24 -8.67 -18.02
C ILE A 32 -9.77 -7.57 -17.07
N THR A 33 -9.94 -7.79 -15.77
CA THR A 33 -9.43 -6.91 -14.73
C THR A 33 -7.97 -7.24 -14.46
N VAL A 34 -7.13 -6.21 -14.45
CA VAL A 34 -5.75 -6.29 -14.02
C VAL A 34 -5.56 -5.31 -12.87
N LEU A 35 -5.08 -5.82 -11.74
CA LEU A 35 -4.75 -5.04 -10.55
C LEU A 35 -3.24 -5.02 -10.33
N ARG A 36 -2.71 -3.86 -9.98
CA ARG A 36 -1.29 -3.66 -9.64
C ARG A 36 -1.16 -2.80 -8.39
N ARG A 37 -0.20 -3.14 -7.52
CA ARG A 37 0.28 -2.21 -6.50
C ARG A 37 1.02 -1.05 -7.16
N ALA A 38 0.53 0.17 -7.00
CA ALA A 38 1.10 1.37 -7.60
C ALA A 38 1.19 2.48 -6.55
N GLY A 39 2.41 2.81 -6.12
CA GLY A 39 2.66 3.90 -5.17
C GLY A 39 2.80 5.28 -5.79
N THR A 40 2.73 5.39 -7.13
CA THR A 40 2.88 6.65 -7.86
C THR A 40 1.95 6.68 -9.08
N GLU A 41 1.62 7.89 -9.56
CA GLU A 41 0.76 8.03 -10.74
C GLU A 41 1.46 7.49 -11.99
N GLU A 42 2.79 7.61 -12.05
CA GLU A 42 3.63 7.07 -13.11
C GLU A 42 3.48 5.54 -13.20
N ALA A 43 3.59 4.83 -12.07
CA ALA A 43 3.43 3.38 -12.04
C ALA A 43 2.02 2.91 -12.48
N ALA A 44 0.99 3.70 -12.16
CA ALA A 44 -0.38 3.45 -12.61
C ALA A 44 -0.52 3.70 -14.13
N ARG A 45 0.06 4.77 -14.66
CA ARG A 45 0.08 5.07 -16.11
C ARG A 45 0.85 4.01 -16.89
N ASP A 46 1.94 3.51 -16.34
CA ASP A 46 2.74 2.45 -16.94
C ASP A 46 1.96 1.14 -17.08
N LEU A 47 1.10 0.81 -16.11
CA LEU A 47 0.18 -0.33 -16.21
C LEU A 47 -0.76 -0.15 -17.42
N ILE A 48 -1.43 1.00 -17.50
CA ILE A 48 -2.39 1.30 -18.58
C ILE A 48 -1.70 1.21 -19.95
N ALA A 49 -0.53 1.83 -20.09
CA ALA A 49 0.25 1.80 -21.33
C ALA A 49 0.72 0.38 -21.68
N GLY A 50 1.09 -0.42 -20.69
CA GLY A 50 1.45 -1.83 -20.85
C GLY A 50 0.29 -2.66 -21.40
N LEU A 51 -0.88 -2.53 -20.78
CA LEU A 51 -2.08 -3.29 -21.17
C LEU A 51 -2.66 -2.85 -22.51
N ARG A 52 -2.53 -1.57 -22.88
CA ARG A 52 -2.85 -1.11 -24.23
C ARG A 52 -1.96 -1.73 -25.30
N ARG A 53 -0.69 -1.99 -25.00
CA ARG A 53 0.24 -2.69 -25.89
C ARG A 53 -0.06 -4.19 -25.96
N GLU A 54 -0.34 -4.80 -24.82
CA GLU A 54 -0.65 -6.23 -24.73
C GLU A 54 -1.99 -6.57 -25.41
N PHE A 55 -3.04 -5.81 -25.10
CA PHE A 55 -4.40 -5.99 -25.62
C PHE A 55 -4.71 -4.90 -26.65
N HIS A 56 -3.88 -4.78 -27.68
CA HIS A 56 -3.96 -3.73 -28.68
C HIS A 56 -5.24 -3.79 -29.56
N ASP A 57 -5.93 -4.93 -29.55
CA ASP A 57 -7.16 -5.19 -30.29
C ASP A 57 -8.43 -4.91 -29.47
N ALA A 58 -8.30 -4.72 -28.15
CA ALA A 58 -9.39 -4.26 -27.30
C ALA A 58 -9.68 -2.77 -27.54
N ARG A 59 -10.95 -2.39 -27.48
CA ARG A 59 -11.37 -0.99 -27.73
C ARG A 59 -11.29 -0.11 -26.50
N HIS A 60 -11.37 -0.70 -25.31
CA HIS A 60 -11.49 0.01 -24.05
C HIS A 60 -10.59 -0.64 -22.99
N HIS A 61 -9.77 0.21 -22.37
CA HIS A 61 -8.87 -0.07 -21.24
C HIS A 61 -9.21 0.92 -20.12
N CYS A 62 -10.45 0.83 -19.63
CA CYS A 62 -10.95 1.70 -18.56
C CYS A 62 -10.10 1.50 -17.31
N SER A 63 -9.86 2.56 -16.55
CA SER A 63 -8.91 2.53 -15.45
C SER A 63 -9.39 3.30 -14.24
N ALA A 64 -8.95 2.89 -13.05
CA ALA A 64 -9.07 3.65 -11.81
C ALA A 64 -7.86 3.40 -10.91
N PHE A 65 -7.45 4.40 -10.12
CA PHE A 65 -6.41 4.21 -9.12
C PHE A 65 -6.58 5.14 -7.92
N ILE A 66 -6.09 4.66 -6.77
CA ILE A 66 -6.01 5.39 -5.49
C ILE A 66 -4.57 5.28 -5.02
N ILE A 67 -3.91 6.41 -4.79
CA ILE A 67 -2.48 6.47 -4.47
C ILE A 67 -2.26 7.34 -3.23
N GLY A 68 -1.31 6.91 -2.42
CA GLY A 68 -0.84 7.58 -1.23
C GLY A 68 -1.56 7.12 0.04
N PRO A 69 -0.90 7.16 1.20
CA PRO A 69 -1.46 6.71 2.48
C PRO A 69 -2.75 7.46 2.86
N ASP A 70 -2.82 8.75 2.58
CA ASP A 70 -4.02 9.58 2.83
C ASP A 70 -5.04 9.53 1.69
N ARG A 71 -4.75 8.79 0.60
CA ARG A 71 -5.64 8.59 -0.56
C ARG A 71 -6.01 9.88 -1.29
N ASP A 72 -5.13 10.88 -1.27
CA ASP A 72 -5.36 12.20 -1.89
C ASP A 72 -5.38 12.15 -3.42
N ILE A 73 -4.70 11.17 -4.02
CA ILE A 73 -4.65 10.99 -5.47
C ILE A 73 -5.64 9.91 -5.87
N GLN A 74 -6.74 10.33 -6.50
CA GLN A 74 -7.77 9.44 -7.03
C GLN A 74 -8.11 9.83 -8.46
N ARG A 75 -7.99 8.89 -9.40
CA ARG A 75 -8.27 9.12 -10.82
C ARG A 75 -9.04 7.95 -11.40
N SER A 76 -9.81 8.26 -12.43
CA SER A 76 -10.46 7.25 -13.26
C SER A 76 -10.60 7.71 -14.70
N SER A 77 -10.81 6.76 -15.62
CA SER A 77 -11.02 6.99 -17.04
C SER A 77 -12.00 5.96 -17.59
N ASP A 78 -12.99 6.42 -18.34
CA ASP A 78 -13.93 5.56 -19.07
C ASP A 78 -13.35 5.03 -20.40
N ASP A 79 -12.21 5.55 -20.86
CA ASP A 79 -11.51 5.13 -22.09
C ASP A 79 -12.43 4.90 -23.32
N GLY A 80 -13.33 5.84 -23.57
CA GLY A 80 -14.25 5.79 -24.71
C GLY A 80 -15.54 5.01 -24.47
N GLU A 81 -15.73 4.40 -23.29
CA GLU A 81 -17.07 4.01 -22.83
C GLU A 81 -17.94 5.25 -22.59
N PRO A 82 -19.29 5.11 -22.55
CA PRO A 82 -20.16 6.21 -22.16
C PRO A 82 -19.74 6.82 -20.82
N SER A 83 -19.74 8.15 -20.75
CA SER A 83 -19.26 8.90 -19.58
C SER A 83 -19.90 8.42 -18.28
N GLY A 84 -19.06 8.15 -17.28
CA GLY A 84 -19.45 7.71 -15.94
C GLY A 84 -19.89 6.25 -15.85
N THR A 85 -19.74 5.44 -16.90
CA THR A 85 -20.20 4.04 -16.90
C THR A 85 -19.13 3.01 -16.61
N ALA A 86 -17.85 3.39 -16.58
CA ALA A 86 -16.73 2.48 -16.34
C ALA A 86 -15.78 2.98 -15.25
N GLY A 87 -15.07 4.09 -15.50
CA GLY A 87 -14.02 4.60 -14.61
C GLY A 87 -14.54 4.97 -13.22
N ALA A 88 -15.63 5.73 -13.14
CA ALA A 88 -16.21 6.12 -11.85
C ALA A 88 -16.68 4.90 -11.02
N PRO A 89 -17.44 3.93 -11.58
CA PRO A 89 -17.77 2.67 -10.89
C PRO A 89 -16.54 1.86 -10.43
N MET A 90 -15.48 1.81 -11.22
CA MET A 90 -14.23 1.14 -10.83
C MET A 90 -13.56 1.83 -9.65
N LEU A 91 -13.49 3.16 -9.67
CA LEU A 91 -12.91 3.95 -8.57
C LEU A 91 -13.73 3.78 -7.28
N GLU A 92 -15.05 3.77 -7.38
CA GLU A 92 -15.93 3.52 -6.25
C GLU A 92 -15.71 2.12 -5.66
N ALA A 93 -15.53 1.09 -6.50
CA ALA A 93 -15.22 -0.26 -6.06
C ALA A 93 -13.88 -0.35 -5.31
N LEU A 94 -12.84 0.36 -5.78
CA LEU A 94 -11.57 0.47 -5.04
C LEU A 94 -11.78 1.21 -3.71
N ALA A 95 -12.52 2.33 -3.75
CA ALA A 95 -12.63 3.23 -2.60
C ALA A 95 -13.45 2.65 -1.45
N LYS A 96 -14.46 1.85 -1.77
CA LYS A 96 -15.38 1.20 -0.83
C LYS A 96 -14.96 -0.22 -0.45
N ARG A 97 -13.85 -0.73 -0.99
CA ARG A 97 -13.35 -2.05 -0.63
C ARG A 97 -13.07 -2.11 0.87
N GLU A 98 -13.87 -2.90 1.58
CA GLU A 98 -13.56 -3.26 2.94
C GLU A 98 -12.37 -4.23 2.98
N THR A 99 -11.37 -3.86 3.77
CA THR A 99 -10.11 -4.59 3.95
C THR A 99 -10.08 -5.31 5.29
N SER A 100 -10.84 -4.79 6.25
CA SER A 100 -11.26 -5.43 7.50
C SER A 100 -12.66 -4.91 7.87
N PRO A 101 -13.42 -5.57 8.78
CA PRO A 101 -14.79 -5.17 9.09
C PRO A 101 -14.92 -3.68 9.41
N GLY A 102 -15.69 -2.95 8.60
CA GLY A 102 -15.92 -1.51 8.76
C GLY A 102 -14.75 -0.60 8.39
N VAL A 103 -13.69 -1.12 7.78
CA VAL A 103 -12.50 -0.36 7.36
C VAL A 103 -12.35 -0.44 5.85
N ALA A 104 -12.40 0.72 5.19
CA ALA A 104 -12.14 0.86 3.76
C ALA A 104 -10.92 1.76 3.53
N ASP A 105 -9.74 1.17 3.63
CA ASP A 105 -8.43 1.86 3.59
C ASP A 105 -7.52 1.35 2.45
N LEU A 106 -8.11 0.77 1.40
CA LEU A 106 -7.34 0.32 0.24
C LEU A 106 -6.70 1.53 -0.49
N SER A 107 -5.38 1.48 -0.65
CA SER A 107 -4.59 2.48 -1.39
C SER A 107 -3.38 1.86 -2.07
N ASP A 108 -2.61 2.70 -2.77
CA ASP A 108 -1.49 2.33 -3.63
C ASP A 108 -1.88 1.22 -4.62
N VAL A 109 -3.02 1.40 -5.28
CA VAL A 109 -3.62 0.41 -6.18
C VAL A 109 -4.02 1.04 -7.49
N SER A 110 -3.72 0.35 -8.59
CA SER A 110 -4.22 0.65 -9.92
C SER A 110 -5.01 -0.55 -10.46
N ALA A 111 -6.18 -0.27 -11.02
CA ALA A 111 -7.04 -1.22 -11.69
C ALA A 111 -7.26 -0.79 -13.14
N VAL A 112 -7.12 -1.74 -14.07
CA VAL A 112 -7.47 -1.56 -15.48
C VAL A 112 -8.40 -2.70 -15.88
N VAL A 113 -9.52 -2.38 -16.51
CA VAL A 113 -10.45 -3.36 -17.05
C VAL A 113 -10.40 -3.26 -18.57
N VAL A 114 -9.89 -4.31 -19.20
CA VAL A 114 -9.87 -4.46 -20.65
C VAL A 114 -11.16 -5.13 -21.09
N ARG A 115 -11.88 -4.51 -22.02
CA ARG A 115 -13.19 -5.02 -22.47
C ARG A 115 -13.17 -5.42 -23.95
N TYR A 116 -13.66 -6.63 -24.21
CA TYR A 116 -14.08 -7.07 -25.54
C TYR A 116 -15.61 -7.10 -25.65
N PHE A 117 -16.13 -6.49 -26.71
CA PHE A 117 -17.57 -6.44 -26.95
C PHE A 117 -18.11 -7.79 -27.45
N GLY A 118 -19.15 -8.31 -26.80
CA GLY A 118 -19.73 -9.62 -27.08
C GLY A 118 -20.85 -9.67 -28.13
N GLY A 119 -21.16 -8.55 -28.79
CA GLY A 119 -22.29 -8.44 -29.72
C GLY A 119 -23.64 -8.10 -29.07
N VAL A 120 -23.72 -8.05 -27.74
CA VAL A 120 -24.94 -7.69 -26.99
C VAL A 120 -24.71 -6.45 -26.15
N LEU A 121 -25.54 -5.43 -26.34
CA LEU A 121 -25.45 -4.18 -25.56
C LEU A 121 -25.87 -4.44 -24.10
N LEU A 122 -25.06 -3.94 -23.15
CA LEU A 122 -25.37 -3.98 -21.72
C LEU A 122 -26.27 -2.81 -21.27
N GLY A 123 -26.27 -1.69 -22.01
CA GLY A 123 -26.85 -0.42 -21.57
C GLY A 123 -26.03 0.23 -20.44
N ALA A 124 -26.28 1.51 -20.16
CA ALA A 124 -25.47 2.28 -19.18
C ALA A 124 -25.43 1.63 -17.79
N GLY A 125 -26.60 1.25 -17.24
CA GLY A 125 -26.66 0.58 -15.94
C GLY A 125 -26.03 -0.82 -15.94
N GLY A 126 -26.00 -1.50 -17.09
CA GLY A 126 -25.33 -2.79 -17.22
C GLY A 126 -23.81 -2.65 -17.24
N LEU A 127 -23.28 -1.59 -17.88
CA LEU A 127 -21.86 -1.26 -17.87
C LEU A 127 -21.37 -0.90 -16.46
N VAL A 128 -22.10 -0.02 -15.78
CA VAL A 128 -21.78 0.37 -14.39
C VAL A 128 -21.62 -0.86 -13.49
N ARG A 129 -22.57 -1.79 -13.55
CA ARG A 129 -22.50 -3.04 -12.78
C ARG A 129 -21.34 -3.92 -13.23
N ALA A 130 -21.17 -4.12 -14.53
CA ALA A 130 -20.10 -4.97 -15.05
C ALA A 130 -18.70 -4.49 -14.65
N TYR A 131 -18.41 -3.19 -14.75
CA TYR A 131 -17.12 -2.62 -14.35
C TYR A 131 -16.89 -2.66 -12.83
N SER A 132 -17.92 -2.34 -12.05
CA SER A 132 -17.85 -2.42 -10.58
C SER A 132 -17.62 -3.88 -10.11
N GLU A 133 -18.35 -4.83 -10.68
CA GLU A 133 -18.24 -6.26 -10.38
C GLU A 133 -16.90 -6.83 -10.83
N SER A 134 -16.38 -6.39 -11.98
CA SER A 134 -15.06 -6.80 -12.49
C SER A 134 -13.93 -6.43 -11.53
N VAL A 135 -13.95 -5.21 -10.98
CA VAL A 135 -12.96 -4.77 -9.99
C VAL A 135 -13.20 -5.45 -8.64
N SER A 136 -14.43 -5.48 -8.16
CA SER A 136 -14.77 -6.06 -6.85
C SER A 136 -14.43 -7.55 -6.77
N SER A 137 -14.72 -8.32 -7.83
CA SER A 137 -14.40 -9.76 -7.89
C SER A 137 -12.90 -10.01 -7.89
N ALA A 138 -12.13 -9.23 -8.65
CA ALA A 138 -10.68 -9.31 -8.64
C ALA A 138 -10.10 -8.98 -7.26
N LEU A 139 -10.64 -7.93 -6.64
CA LEU A 139 -10.29 -7.49 -5.30
C LEU A 139 -10.56 -8.57 -4.24
N SER A 140 -11.66 -9.32 -4.34
CA SER A 140 -11.97 -10.42 -3.41
C SER A 140 -10.97 -11.57 -3.45
N LEU A 141 -10.19 -11.70 -4.52
CA LEU A 141 -9.25 -12.80 -4.74
C LEU A 141 -7.78 -12.41 -4.60
N VAL A 142 -7.45 -11.14 -4.84
CA VAL A 142 -6.06 -10.67 -4.77
C VAL A 142 -5.54 -10.68 -3.32
N PRO A 143 -4.33 -11.20 -3.07
CA PRO A 143 -3.71 -11.10 -1.75
C PRO A 143 -3.46 -9.64 -1.35
N LEU A 144 -3.81 -9.30 -0.12
CA LEU A 144 -3.62 -7.97 0.46
C LEU A 144 -2.58 -8.03 1.58
N VAL A 145 -1.94 -6.89 1.85
CA VAL A 145 -1.05 -6.67 2.98
C VAL A 145 -1.39 -5.35 3.65
N ARG A 146 -1.15 -5.26 4.96
CA ARG A 146 -1.21 -4.02 5.71
C ARG A 146 0.12 -3.30 5.50
N ARG A 147 0.10 -2.07 5.01
CA ARG A 147 1.29 -1.22 5.00
C ARG A 147 1.26 -0.33 6.24
N SER A 148 2.29 -0.42 7.07
CA SER A 148 2.39 0.32 8.32
C SER A 148 3.61 1.21 8.32
N ARG A 149 3.44 2.46 8.77
CA ARG A 149 4.54 3.38 8.98
C ARG A 149 5.17 3.09 10.34
N LEU A 150 6.46 2.87 10.33
CA LEU A 150 7.26 2.67 11.53
C LEU A 150 8.21 3.85 11.72
N ARG A 151 8.44 4.21 12.97
CA ARG A 151 9.44 5.20 13.37
C ARG A 151 10.75 4.48 13.63
N ILE A 152 11.79 4.98 12.98
CA ILE A 152 13.18 4.59 13.25
C ILE A 152 13.67 5.49 14.37
N CYS A 153 14.08 4.88 15.47
CA CYS A 153 14.69 5.56 16.61
C CYS A 153 16.11 5.05 16.80
N SER A 154 17.03 5.96 17.11
CA SER A 154 18.43 5.64 17.34
C SER A 154 18.86 5.94 18.76
N THR A 155 19.91 5.24 19.20
CA THR A 155 20.62 5.60 20.42
C THR A 155 22.11 5.50 20.21
N HIS A 156 22.82 6.49 20.76
CA HIS A 156 24.28 6.58 20.70
C HIS A 156 24.86 6.00 21.98
N ILE A 157 25.73 5.01 21.84
CA ILE A 157 26.32 4.31 22.98
C ILE A 157 27.80 4.01 22.74
N PRO A 158 28.68 3.97 23.77
CA PRO A 158 30.05 3.53 23.59
C PRO A 158 30.14 2.12 23.00
N HIS A 159 31.14 1.89 22.15
CA HIS A 159 31.38 0.57 21.50
C HIS A 159 31.43 -0.59 22.49
N THR A 160 31.94 -0.35 23.70
CA THR A 160 32.05 -1.34 24.77
C THR A 160 30.70 -1.81 25.34
N ALA A 161 29.66 -0.97 25.25
CA ALA A 161 28.32 -1.28 25.75
C ALA A 161 27.33 -1.66 24.63
N ALA A 162 27.69 -1.40 23.36
CA ALA A 162 26.84 -1.64 22.19
C ALA A 162 26.36 -3.10 22.09
N GLY A 163 27.26 -4.07 22.15
CA GLY A 163 26.89 -5.48 22.02
C GLY A 163 26.00 -6.01 23.15
N ARG A 164 26.19 -5.50 24.37
CA ARG A 164 25.32 -5.85 25.50
C ARG A 164 23.92 -5.27 25.29
N LEU A 165 23.82 -3.98 25.01
CA LEU A 165 22.53 -3.33 24.82
C LEU A 165 21.77 -3.91 23.62
N GLU A 166 22.45 -4.19 22.50
CA GLU A 166 21.81 -4.86 21.36
C GLU A 166 21.19 -6.21 21.74
N ASN A 167 21.91 -7.03 22.50
CA ASN A 167 21.38 -8.31 22.99
C ASN A 167 20.17 -8.11 23.91
N ASP A 168 20.24 -7.15 24.82
CA ASP A 168 19.15 -6.82 25.75
C ASP A 168 17.91 -6.32 24.98
N LEU A 169 18.09 -5.50 23.94
CA LEU A 169 17.02 -5.02 23.06
C LEU A 169 16.36 -6.16 22.28
N ARG A 170 17.16 -7.06 21.70
CA ARG A 170 16.64 -8.25 21.00
C ARG A 170 15.90 -9.19 21.96
N ALA A 171 16.43 -9.42 23.16
CA ALA A 171 15.77 -10.21 24.20
C ALA A 171 14.44 -9.59 24.65
N ALA A 172 14.35 -8.25 24.60
CA ALA A 172 13.13 -7.49 24.85
C ALA A 172 12.22 -7.39 23.60
N ALA A 173 12.47 -8.17 22.55
CA ALA A 173 11.68 -8.23 21.31
C ALA A 173 11.62 -6.92 20.51
N PHE A 174 12.62 -6.05 20.62
CA PHE A 174 12.77 -4.94 19.69
C PHE A 174 13.18 -5.44 18.30
N VAL A 175 12.59 -4.86 17.26
CA VAL A 175 13.06 -5.04 15.89
C VAL A 175 14.26 -4.12 15.68
N MET A 176 15.43 -4.71 15.52
CA MET A 176 16.67 -3.98 15.28
C MET A 176 16.75 -3.52 13.83
N GLY A 177 17.04 -2.25 13.62
CA GLY A 177 17.45 -1.70 12.33
C GLY A 177 18.95 -1.85 12.08
N GLU A 178 19.44 -1.19 11.03
CA GLU A 178 20.87 -1.19 10.71
C GLU A 178 21.68 -0.46 11.79
N THR A 179 22.61 -1.19 12.40
CA THR A 179 23.55 -0.66 13.38
C THR A 179 24.78 -0.10 12.67
N SER A 180 25.25 1.07 13.10
CA SER A 180 26.45 1.70 12.55
C SER A 180 27.45 2.05 13.65
N TYR A 181 28.73 2.12 13.29
CA TYR A 181 29.83 2.37 14.23
C TYR A 181 30.64 3.62 13.85
N PRO A 182 30.02 4.82 13.81
CA PRO A 182 30.72 6.04 13.44
C PRO A 182 31.68 6.51 14.55
N GLY A 183 32.98 6.56 14.25
CA GLY A 183 33.98 7.15 15.14
C GLY A 183 34.07 6.45 16.50
N GLN A 184 33.79 7.19 17.58
CA GLN A 184 33.96 6.72 18.96
C GLN A 184 32.69 6.12 19.59
N HIS A 185 31.56 6.10 18.87
CA HIS A 185 30.29 5.58 19.37
C HIS A 185 29.67 4.59 18.38
N ALA A 186 28.87 3.67 18.89
CA ALA A 186 27.93 2.88 18.12
C ALA A 186 26.57 3.59 18.10
N VAL A 187 25.88 3.50 16.97
CA VAL A 187 24.50 3.94 16.79
C VAL A 187 23.65 2.69 16.59
N LEU A 188 22.90 2.33 17.62
CA LEU A 188 21.91 1.26 17.56
C LEU A 188 20.59 1.85 17.09
N ARG A 189 19.93 1.18 16.14
CA ARG A 189 18.60 1.57 15.65
C ARG A 189 17.57 0.53 16.04
N VAL A 190 16.42 1.00 16.52
CA VAL A 190 15.24 0.18 16.74
C VAL A 190 14.08 0.76 15.97
N VAL A 191 13.19 -0.12 15.54
CA VAL A 191 12.01 0.24 14.76
C VAL A 191 10.78 0.01 15.62
N VAL A 192 9.91 1.02 15.71
CA VAL A 192 8.70 1.01 16.54
C VAL A 192 7.50 1.53 15.74
N PRO A 193 6.25 1.23 16.12
CA PRO A 193 5.08 1.90 15.54
C PRO A 193 5.25 3.42 15.56
N ASP A 194 4.84 4.09 14.48
CA ASP A 194 4.95 5.55 14.38
C ASP A 194 3.82 6.28 15.12
N ASP A 195 3.81 6.14 16.44
CA ASP A 195 2.93 6.89 17.34
C ASP A 195 3.68 7.30 18.62
N ALA A 196 3.23 8.40 19.23
CA ALA A 196 3.94 9.02 20.35
C ALA A 196 4.01 8.11 21.59
N GLU A 197 2.99 7.29 21.82
CA GLU A 197 2.92 6.38 22.96
C GLU A 197 3.89 5.20 22.79
N ALA A 198 3.97 4.63 21.59
CA ALA A 198 4.93 3.58 21.25
C ALA A 198 6.37 4.09 21.35
N VAL A 199 6.66 5.30 20.86
CA VAL A 199 7.98 5.93 20.97
C VAL A 199 8.34 6.20 22.43
N ALA A 200 7.41 6.71 23.23
CA ALA A 200 7.63 6.95 24.67
C ALA A 200 7.89 5.64 25.42
N THR A 201 7.05 4.63 25.20
CA THR A 201 7.19 3.29 25.79
C THR A 201 8.53 2.66 25.42
N ALA A 202 8.92 2.76 24.14
CA ALA A 202 10.23 2.28 23.68
C ALA A 202 11.37 3.01 24.37
N SER A 203 11.28 4.34 24.48
CA SER A 203 12.28 5.19 25.14
C SER A 203 12.49 4.79 26.60
N GLU A 204 11.41 4.60 27.35
CA GLU A 204 11.46 4.14 28.75
C GLU A 204 12.10 2.76 28.88
N ARG A 205 11.73 1.82 28.01
CA ARG A 205 12.29 0.46 28.00
C ARG A 205 13.79 0.47 27.68
N VAL A 206 14.24 1.24 26.70
CA VAL A 206 15.67 1.35 26.36
C VAL A 206 16.46 2.02 27.48
N LEU A 207 15.89 3.06 28.10
CA LEU A 207 16.51 3.70 29.26
C LEU A 207 16.68 2.71 30.42
N SER A 208 15.65 1.91 30.70
CA SER A 208 15.70 0.86 31.73
C SER A 208 16.75 -0.21 31.43
N LEU A 209 16.77 -0.77 30.21
CA LEU A 209 17.71 -1.82 29.80
C LEU A 209 19.17 -1.35 29.81
N SER A 210 19.40 -0.09 29.48
CA SER A 210 20.74 0.52 29.47
C SER A 210 21.21 1.01 30.85
N GLY A 211 20.41 0.84 31.91
CA GLY A 211 20.72 1.40 33.23
C GLY A 211 20.79 2.93 33.24
N GLY A 212 20.01 3.59 32.39
CA GLY A 212 19.94 5.05 32.29
C GLY A 212 20.95 5.68 31.34
N THR A 213 21.71 4.89 30.57
CA THR A 213 22.83 5.39 29.75
C THR A 213 22.50 5.60 28.27
N ALA A 214 21.41 5.01 27.78
CA ALA A 214 20.97 5.11 26.40
C ALA A 214 19.63 5.87 26.33
N MET A 215 19.59 6.92 25.51
CA MET A 215 18.37 7.65 25.17
C MET A 215 18.01 7.39 23.72
N LEU A 216 16.73 7.12 23.45
CA LEU A 216 16.22 6.99 22.09
C LEU A 216 15.88 8.38 21.52
N SER A 217 16.36 8.64 20.32
CA SER A 217 16.01 9.81 19.51
C SER A 217 15.36 9.37 18.20
N PRO A 218 14.21 9.93 17.79
CA PRO A 218 13.63 9.67 16.48
C PRO A 218 14.54 10.16 15.33
N GLU A 219 14.75 9.35 14.30
CA GLU A 219 15.55 9.70 13.11
C GLU A 219 14.74 9.88 11.83
N GLY A 220 13.66 9.10 11.65
CA GLY A 220 12.87 9.10 10.42
C GLY A 220 11.82 8.01 10.40
N THR A 221 11.10 7.86 9.29
CA THR A 221 10.07 6.82 9.13
C THR A 221 10.34 5.90 7.94
N GLU A 222 9.82 4.69 8.03
CA GLU A 222 9.81 3.72 6.93
C GLU A 222 8.44 3.04 6.86
N TRP A 223 8.01 2.69 5.65
CA TRP A 223 6.79 1.93 5.44
C TRP A 223 7.12 0.46 5.18
N VAL A 224 6.56 -0.44 5.97
CA VAL A 224 6.75 -1.88 5.81
C VAL A 224 5.44 -2.60 5.53
N ASP A 225 5.52 -3.71 4.83
CA ASP A 225 4.40 -4.63 4.64
C ASP A 225 4.31 -5.58 5.83
N VAL A 226 3.14 -5.62 6.45
CA VAL A 226 2.75 -6.53 7.52
C VAL A 226 1.67 -7.46 6.95
N PRO A 227 1.89 -8.78 6.91
CA PRO A 227 0.85 -9.73 6.52
C PRO A 227 -0.40 -9.58 7.41
N PHE A 228 -1.59 -9.80 6.84
CA PHE A 228 -2.78 -9.95 7.68
C PHE A 228 -2.63 -11.23 8.55
N PRO A 229 -3.05 -11.19 9.83
CA PRO A 229 -3.06 -12.35 10.70
C PRO A 229 -4.03 -13.44 10.23
#